data_AF-A0A6B0SSL6-F1
#
_entry.id   AF-A0A6B0SSL6-F1
#
_cell.length_a   1.000
_cell.length_b   1.000
_cell.length_c   1.000
_cell.angle_alpha   90.00
_cell.angle_beta   90.00
_cell.angle_gamma   90.00
#
_symmetry.space_group_name_H-M   'P 1'
#
loop_
_entity.id
_entity.type
_entity.pdbx_description
1 polymer ?
#
loop_
_entity_poly.entity_id
_entity_poly.type
_entity_poly.pdbx_seq_one_letter_code
_entity_poly.pdbx_strand_id
1 'polypeptide(L)'
;PRRRYPFVDAGDRSTEITAGDVEAAGPDHAVVHVCGKGDRVDPDFEGRGWRLDATVHVVDDSLLNQPSPRLLEGLELLADRFHGE
;
A
#
# COMPACT_ATOMS: atom_id res chain seq x y z
N PRO A 1 2.11 -3.55 32.25
CA PRO A 1 0.92 -2.80 31.78
C PRO A 1 0.66 -3.04 30.28
N ARG A 2 -0.34 -3.84 29.94
CA ARG A 2 -0.77 -4.06 28.55
C ARG A 2 -1.29 -2.71 28.01
N ARG A 3 -0.57 -2.11 27.06
CA ARG A 3 -1.03 -0.88 26.39
C ARG A 3 -2.29 -1.22 25.61
N ARG A 4 -3.43 -0.66 26.04
CA ARG A 4 -4.70 -0.69 25.29
C ARG A 4 -4.61 0.46 24.29
N TYR A 5 -4.17 0.17 23.08
CA TYR A 5 -4.22 1.13 21.97
C TYR A 5 -5.65 1.16 21.40
N PRO A 6 -6.15 2.31 20.88
CA PRO A 6 -7.53 2.48 20.44
C PRO A 6 -7.71 2.01 18.99
N PHE A 7 -7.26 0.80 18.68
CA PHE A 7 -7.44 0.25 17.34
C PHE A 7 -8.64 -0.68 17.35
N VAL A 8 -9.54 -0.41 16.39
CA VAL A 8 -10.72 -1.19 16.02
C VAL A 8 -10.38 -2.67 15.80
N ASP A 9 -11.40 -3.53 15.68
CA ASP A 9 -11.15 -4.94 15.45
C ASP A 9 -10.43 -5.16 14.11
N ALA A 10 -9.65 -6.23 14.02
CA ALA A 10 -8.94 -6.55 12.78
C ALA A 10 -9.96 -6.75 11.64
N GLY A 11 -9.74 -6.09 10.51
CA GLY A 11 -10.71 -6.10 9.40
C GLY A 11 -11.57 -4.83 9.31
N ASP A 12 -11.74 -4.09 10.41
CA ASP A 12 -12.65 -2.93 10.44
C ASP A 12 -12.15 -1.73 9.63
N ARG A 13 -10.82 -1.61 9.46
CA ARG A 13 -10.17 -0.55 8.64
C ARG A 13 -9.69 -1.06 7.29
N SER A 14 -9.41 -2.35 7.18
CA SER A 14 -8.90 -3.02 6.00
C SER A 14 -9.73 -4.27 5.76
N THR A 15 -10.57 -4.27 4.73
CA THR A 15 -11.37 -5.44 4.37
C THR A 15 -10.60 -6.32 3.39
N GLU A 16 -10.87 -7.62 3.43
CA GLU A 16 -10.37 -8.54 2.41
C GLU A 16 -10.94 -8.19 1.03
N ILE A 17 -10.12 -8.28 -0.01
CA ILE A 17 -10.51 -8.03 -1.40
C ILE A 17 -10.05 -9.19 -2.28
N THR A 18 -10.77 -9.40 -3.37
CA THR A 18 -10.48 -10.40 -4.40
C THR A 18 -9.83 -9.78 -5.63
N ALA A 19 -9.28 -10.61 -6.52
CA ALA A 19 -8.76 -10.14 -7.81
C ALA A 19 -9.86 -9.43 -8.63
N GLY A 20 -11.10 -9.95 -8.59
CA GLY A 20 -12.23 -9.33 -9.28
C GLY A 20 -12.59 -7.94 -8.75
N ASP A 21 -12.39 -7.70 -7.45
CA ASP A 21 -12.61 -6.36 -6.87
C ASP A 21 -11.56 -5.35 -7.37
N VAL A 22 -10.31 -5.80 -7.54
CA VAL A 22 -9.22 -4.97 -8.10
C VAL A 22 -9.47 -4.66 -9.58
N GLU A 23 -9.84 -5.66 -10.37
CA GLU A 23 -10.17 -5.49 -11.79
C GLU A 23 -11.38 -4.56 -11.97
N ALA A 24 -12.42 -4.72 -11.14
CA ALA A 24 -13.61 -3.86 -11.19
C ALA A 24 -13.32 -2.41 -10.77
N ALA A 25 -12.38 -2.19 -9.85
CA ALA A 25 -11.95 -0.86 -9.44
C ALA A 25 -11.13 -0.13 -10.51
N GLY A 26 -10.47 -0.87 -11.42
CA GLY A 26 -9.69 -0.32 -12.54
C GLY A 26 -8.74 0.81 -12.15
N PRO A 27 -7.84 0.62 -11.16
CA PRO A 27 -7.04 1.72 -10.63
C PRO A 27 -5.95 2.16 -11.62
N ASP A 28 -5.75 3.47 -11.78
CA ASP A 28 -4.63 4.02 -12.55
C ASP A 28 -3.28 3.82 -11.82
N HIS A 29 -3.33 3.78 -10.49
CA HIS A 29 -2.16 3.66 -9.61
C HIS A 29 -2.39 2.60 -8.53
N ALA A 30 -1.35 1.80 -8.27
CA ALA A 30 -1.31 0.87 -7.15
C ALA A 30 -0.11 1.15 -6.25
N VAL A 31 -0.36 1.36 -4.96
CA VAL A 31 0.69 1.56 -3.96
C VAL A 31 0.87 0.27 -3.17
N VAL A 32 2.08 -0.29 -3.19
CA VAL A 32 2.41 -1.55 -2.51
C VAL A 32 3.46 -1.31 -1.44
N HIS A 33 3.15 -1.76 -0.23
CA HIS A 33 4.10 -1.74 0.87
C HIS A 33 4.91 -3.04 0.93
N VAL A 34 6.24 -2.92 0.95
CA VAL A 34 7.14 -4.06 1.20
C VAL A 34 7.59 -4.03 2.66
N CYS A 35 7.38 -5.15 3.35
CA CYS A 35 7.86 -5.36 4.71
C CYS A 35 9.33 -5.83 4.65
N GLY A 36 10.25 -4.98 5.10
CA GLY A 36 11.66 -5.34 5.30
C GLY A 36 12.64 -4.82 4.23
N LYS A 37 13.94 -4.80 4.63
CA LYS A 37 15.12 -4.28 3.92
C LYS A 37 15.22 -4.81 2.48
N GLY A 38 14.75 -4.04 1.51
CA GLY A 38 14.92 -4.35 0.10
C GLY A 38 14.10 -3.42 -0.77
N ASP A 39 14.75 -2.39 -1.32
CA ASP A 39 14.09 -1.28 -2.02
C ASP A 39 13.42 -1.67 -3.35
N ARG A 40 13.47 -2.96 -3.73
CA ARG A 40 12.96 -3.48 -5.01
C ARG A 40 12.61 -4.96 -4.91
N VAL A 41 11.48 -5.26 -4.28
CA VAL A 41 10.78 -6.51 -4.58
C VAL A 41 9.77 -6.17 -5.66
N ASP A 42 9.89 -6.79 -6.82
CA ASP A 42 8.83 -6.75 -7.83
C ASP A 42 7.67 -7.60 -7.29
N PRO A 43 6.52 -7.01 -6.94
CA PRO A 43 5.39 -7.77 -6.45
C PRO A 43 4.89 -8.73 -7.54
N ASP A 44 4.94 -10.04 -7.26
CA ASP A 44 4.40 -11.07 -8.14
C ASP A 44 2.86 -11.06 -8.10
N PHE A 45 2.24 -10.11 -8.81
CA PHE A 45 0.79 -9.99 -8.93
C PHE A 45 0.20 -11.11 -9.78
N GLU A 46 0.84 -11.47 -10.89
CA GLU A 46 0.37 -12.54 -11.77
C GLU A 46 0.36 -13.89 -11.06
N GLY A 47 1.40 -14.22 -10.29
CA GLY A 47 1.44 -15.42 -9.46
C GLY A 47 0.38 -15.45 -8.35
N ARG A 48 -0.17 -14.28 -7.99
CA ARG A 48 -1.33 -14.13 -7.08
C ARG A 48 -2.67 -14.09 -7.82
N GLY A 49 -2.66 -14.20 -9.15
CA GLY A 49 -3.86 -14.16 -9.99
C GLY A 49 -4.44 -12.76 -10.17
N TRP A 50 -3.66 -11.70 -9.94
CA TRP A 50 -4.09 -10.32 -10.07
C TRP A 50 -3.61 -9.77 -11.41
N ARG A 51 -4.55 -9.41 -12.29
CA ARG A 51 -4.25 -8.69 -13.53
C ARG A 51 -4.37 -7.20 -13.28
N LEU A 52 -3.24 -6.56 -13.04
CA LEU A 52 -3.20 -5.15 -12.66
C LEU A 52 -2.64 -4.32 -13.81
N ASP A 53 -3.50 -3.57 -14.49
CA ASP A 53 -3.12 -2.59 -15.51
C ASP A 53 -3.00 -1.20 -14.89
N ALA A 54 -2.14 -1.08 -13.87
CA ALA A 54 -1.92 0.13 -13.09
C ALA A 54 -0.44 0.46 -13.02
N THR A 55 -0.10 1.74 -12.83
CA THR A 55 1.28 2.11 -12.49
C THR A 55 1.56 1.72 -11.03
N VAL A 56 2.52 0.83 -10.83
CA VAL A 56 2.86 0.27 -9.51
C VAL A 56 3.93 1.11 -8.82
N HIS A 57 3.63 1.57 -7.62
CA HIS A 57 4.54 2.30 -6.75
C HIS A 57 4.87 1.45 -5.52
N VAL A 58 6.09 0.92 -5.47
CA VAL A 58 6.58 0.21 -4.30
C VAL A 58 7.12 1.23 -3.28
N VAL A 59 6.57 1.21 -2.07
CA VAL A 59 6.85 2.19 -1.01
C VAL A 59 7.25 1.44 0.27
N ASP A 60 8.24 1.97 0.99
CA ASP A 60 8.63 1.46 2.30
C ASP A 60 7.44 1.55 3.29
N ASP A 61 7.16 0.47 4.02
CA ASP A 61 6.00 0.40 4.92
C ASP A 61 6.00 1.50 6.00
N SER A 62 7.18 1.98 6.40
CA SER A 62 7.33 2.92 7.51
C SER A 62 6.88 4.35 7.14
N LEU A 63 6.68 4.60 5.85
CA LEU A 63 6.21 5.89 5.34
C LEU A 63 4.71 6.08 5.49
N LEU A 64 3.91 5.03 5.32
CA LEU A 64 2.45 5.17 5.18
C LEU A 64 1.64 4.19 6.03
N ASN A 65 2.20 3.04 6.42
CA ASN A 65 1.44 1.98 7.10
C ASN A 65 1.40 2.13 8.63
N GLN A 66 2.21 3.02 9.19
CA GLN A 66 2.23 3.30 10.63
C GLN A 66 2.15 4.81 10.90
N PRO A 67 1.49 5.23 11.99
CA PRO A 67 1.58 6.61 12.44
C PRO A 67 3.04 6.92 12.83
N SER A 68 3.73 7.68 12.00
CA SER A 68 5.12 8.06 12.21
C SER A 68 5.37 9.50 11.76
N PRO A 69 6.44 10.15 12.24
CA PRO A 69 6.83 11.47 11.72
C PRO A 69 7.08 11.48 10.20
N ARG A 70 7.33 10.30 9.61
CA ARG A 70 7.61 10.13 8.18
C ARG A 70 6.35 10.09 7.31
N LEU A 71 5.15 10.23 7.90
CA LEU A 71 3.90 10.27 7.13
C LEU A 71 3.89 11.40 6.11
N LEU A 72 4.45 12.57 6.46
CA LEU A 72 4.58 13.69 5.52
C LEU A 72 5.51 13.33 4.36
N GLU A 73 6.67 12.71 4.64
CA GLU A 73 7.57 12.21 3.59
C GLU A 73 6.86 11.22 2.65
N GLY A 74 6.02 10.34 3.22
CA GLY A 74 5.22 9.39 2.44
C GLY A 74 4.19 10.07 1.55
N LEU A 75 3.53 11.13 2.04
CA LEU A 75 2.55 11.90 1.26
C LEU A 75 3.21 12.70 0.13
N GLU A 76 4.35 13.34 0.41
CA GLU A 76 5.14 14.06 -0.60
C GLU A 76 5.62 13.10 -1.70
N LEU A 77 6.13 11.92 -1.31
CA LEU A 77 6.50 10.87 -2.26
C LEU A 77 5.33 10.47 -3.16
N LEU A 78 4.13 10.25 -2.62
CA LEU A 78 2.96 9.90 -3.44
C LEU A 78 2.54 11.04 -4.37
N ALA A 79 2.59 12.29 -3.90
CA ALA A 79 2.26 13.45 -4.72
C ALA A 79 3.21 13.55 -5.93
N ASP A 80 4.51 13.39 -5.72
CA ASP A 80 5.50 13.39 -6.79
C ASP A 80 5.27 12.23 -7.78
N ARG A 81 4.83 11.06 -7.30
CA ARG A 81 4.58 9.88 -8.14
C ARG A 81 3.29 9.95 -8.96
N PHE A 82 2.28 10.65 -8.46
CA PHE A 82 0.98 10.78 -9.13
C PHE A 82 0.91 12.02 -10.03
N HIS A 83 1.74 13.03 -9.76
CA HIS A 83 1.63 14.35 -10.40
C HIS A 83 2.95 14.90 -10.94
N GLY A 84 4.09 14.29 -10.61
CA GLY A 84 5.39 14.70 -11.13
C GLY A 84 5.58 14.22 -12.57
N GLU A 85 6.01 15.15 -13.43
CA GLU A 85 6.59 14.86 -14.76
C GLU A 85 8.02 14.32 -14.64
#